data_AF-A0A958QW25-F1
#
_entry.id   AF-A0A958QW25-F1
#
_cell.length_a   1.000
_cell.length_b   1.000
_cell.length_c   1.000
_cell.angle_alpha   90.00
_cell.angle_beta   90.00
_cell.angle_gamma   90.00
#
_symmetry.space_group_name_H-M   'P 1'
#
loop_
_entity.id
_entity.type
_entity.pdbx_description
1 polymer ?
#
loop_
_entity_poly.entity_id
_entity_poly.type
_entity_poly.pdbx_seq_one_letter_code
_entity_poly.pdbx_strand_id
1 'polypeptide(L)' 'MFSSIIVPIIVLGVLIVVHEFGHFIVAKWCGVGVVKFSVGFGPAIFKRRIGETIYQLSIIPLGGFVRMLGDMP' A
#
# COMPACT_ATOMS: atom_id res chain seq x y z
N MET A 1 -4.99 7.22 28.74
CA MET A 1 -4.39 5.89 28.43
C MET A 1 -4.75 5.41 27.02
N PHE A 2 -6.04 5.35 26.61
CA PHE A 2 -6.41 4.92 25.25
C PHE A 2 -5.79 5.78 24.12
N SER A 3 -5.75 7.10 24.27
CA SER A 3 -5.14 8.00 23.28
C SER A 3 -3.65 7.73 23.06
N SER A 4 -2.93 7.26 24.08
CA SER A 4 -1.49 6.98 24.01
C SER A 4 -1.16 5.79 23.11
N ILE A 5 -2.13 4.93 22.80
CA ILE A 5 -1.95 3.75 21.95
C ILE A 5 -2.57 3.96 20.57
N ILE A 6 -3.75 4.58 20.52
CA ILE A 6 -4.50 4.77 19.26
C ILE A 6 -3.79 5.77 18.35
N VAL A 7 -3.27 6.88 18.91
CA VAL A 7 -2.64 7.94 18.11
C VAL A 7 -1.39 7.43 17.36
N PRO A 8 -0.43 6.72 17.99
CA PRO A 8 0.71 6.15 17.27
C PRO A 8 0.32 5.19 16.15
N ILE A 9 -0.70 4.36 16.35
CA ILE A 9 -1.17 3.40 15.34
C ILE A 9 -1.70 4.12 14.10
N ILE A 10 -2.48 5.19 14.29
CA ILE A 10 -3.02 6.00 13.19
C ILE A 10 -1.88 6.72 12.47
N VAL A 11 -0.97 7.36 13.20
CA VAL A 11 0.17 8.08 12.62
C VAL A 11 1.05 7.13 11.82
N LEU A 12 1.36 5.95 12.36
CA LEU A 12 2.14 4.93 11.66
C LEU A 12 1.41 4.42 10.42
N GLY A 13 0.10 4.16 10.51
CA GLY A 13 -0.71 3.76 9.36
C GLY A 13 -0.68 4.78 8.23
N VAL A 14 -0.86 6.07 8.55
CA VAL A 14 -0.77 7.15 7.55
C VAL A 14 0.63 7.23 6.95
N LEU A 15 1.68 7.14 7.78
CA LEU A 15 3.07 7.19 7.33
C LEU A 15 3.38 6.07 6.33
N ILE A 16 2.95 4.85 6.61
CA ILE A 16 3.15 3.69 5.72
C ILE A 16 2.44 3.91 4.38
N VAL A 17 1.18 4.36 4.40
CA VAL A 17 0.42 4.62 3.17
C VAL A 17 1.11 5.67 2.31
N VAL A 18 1.58 6.76 2.92
CA VAL A 18 2.30 7.81 2.20
C VAL A 18 3.64 7.31 1.66
N HIS A 19 4.38 6.50 2.42
CA HIS A 19 5.65 5.92 2.01
C HIS A 19 5.50 5.04 0.75
N GLU A 20 4.52 4.16 0.75
CA GLU A 20 4.26 3.26 -0.39
C GLU A 20 3.67 3.99 -1.58
N PHE A 21 2.84 5.00 -1.33
CA PHE A 21 2.36 5.87 -2.38
C PHE A 21 3.52 6.63 -3.06
N GLY A 22 4.56 6.99 -2.31
CA GLY A 22 5.81 7.52 -2.85
C GLY A 22 6.49 6.55 -3.81
N HIS A 23 6.69 5.28 -3.40
CA HIS A 23 7.24 4.24 -4.27
C HIS A 23 6.39 4.03 -5.52
N PHE A 24 5.06 4.03 -5.37
CA PHE A 24 4.13 3.90 -6.49
C PHE A 24 4.27 5.04 -7.50
N ILE A 25 4.30 6.29 -7.04
CA ILE A 25 4.45 7.46 -7.93
C ILE A 25 5.81 7.39 -8.65
N VAL A 26 6.89 7.18 -7.91
CA VAL A 26 8.25 7.14 -8.47
C VAL A 26 8.36 6.01 -9.49
N ALA A 27 7.84 4.82 -9.20
CA ALA A 27 7.81 3.70 -10.15
C ALA A 27 7.06 4.08 -11.44
N LYS A 28 5.86 4.65 -11.33
CA LYS A 28 5.08 5.07 -12.50
C LYS A 28 5.76 6.19 -13.30
N TRP A 29 6.44 7.13 -12.65
CA TRP A 29 7.20 8.19 -13.30
C TRP A 29 8.45 7.66 -14.03
N CYS A 30 9.13 6.67 -13.47
CA CYS A 30 10.27 6.01 -14.11
C CYS A 30 9.85 5.02 -15.22
N GLY A 31 8.55 4.91 -15.52
CA GLY A 31 8.04 3.96 -16.51
C GLY A 31 8.05 2.50 -16.05
N VAL A 32 8.27 2.24 -14.75
CA VAL A 32 8.21 0.90 -14.18
C VAL A 32 6.74 0.49 -14.04
N GLY A 33 6.40 -0.67 -14.62
CA GLY A 33 5.06 -1.24 -14.49
C GLY A 33 4.78 -1.61 -13.03
N VAL A 34 3.63 -1.19 -12.50
CA VAL A 34 3.18 -1.60 -11.16
C VAL A 34 2.00 -2.54 -11.32
N VAL A 35 2.15 -3.79 -10.88
CA VAL A 35 1.10 -4.80 -10.99
C VAL A 35 0.12 -4.75 -9.82
N LYS A 36 0.57 -4.35 -8.64
CA LYS A 36 -0.27 -4.27 -7.44
C LYS A 36 0.20 -3.16 -6.50
N PHE A 37 -0.76 -2.35 -6.07
CA PHE A 37 -0.63 -1.38 -5.00
C PHE A 37 -1.57 -1.79 -3.86
N SER A 38 -1.01 -2.14 -2.71
CA SER A 38 -1.76 -2.65 -1.57
C SER A 38 -1.59 -1.74 -0.37
N VAL A 39 -2.68 -1.20 0.13
CA VAL A 39 -2.72 -0.57 1.45
C VAL A 39 -3.13 -1.64 2.46
N GLY A 40 -2.21 -2.00 3.34
CA GLY A 40 -2.37 -3.07 4.31
C GLY A 40 -1.91 -4.45 3.83
N PHE A 41 -1.90 -5.40 4.76
CA PHE A 41 -1.54 -6.80 4.54
C PHE A 41 -2.72 -7.77 4.72
N GLY A 42 -2.55 -8.98 4.18
CA GLY A 42 -3.52 -10.06 4.28
C GLY A 42 -4.63 -9.99 3.21
N PRO A 43 -5.77 -10.65 3.47
CA PRO A 43 -6.90 -10.68 2.54
C PRO A 43 -7.37 -9.27 2.18
N ALA A 44 -7.58 -9.04 0.88
CA ALA A 44 -8.12 -7.78 0.39
C ALA A 44 -9.61 -7.68 0.76
N ILE A 45 -9.96 -6.64 1.50
CA ILE A 45 -11.35 -6.24 1.76
C ILE A 45 -11.94 -5.64 0.48
N PHE A 46 -11.17 -4.80 -0.18
CA PHE A 46 -11.55 -4.18 -1.44
C PHE A 46 -10.40 -4.27 -2.44
N LYS A 47 -10.72 -4.54 -3.70
CA LYS A 47 -9.75 -4.53 -4.79
C LYS A 47 -10.39 -3.99 -6.06
N ARG A 48 -9.66 -3.13 -6.76
CA ARG A 48 -10.07 -2.56 -8.05
C ARG A 48 -8.87 -2.54 -8.99
N ARG A 49 -9.05 -3.06 -10.20
CA ARG A 49 -8.06 -2.94 -11.26
C ARG A 49 -8.29 -1.65 -12.05
N ILE A 50 -7.25 -0.84 -12.23
CA ILE A 50 -7.26 0.33 -13.10
C ILE A 50 -6.00 0.27 -13.97
N GLY A 51 -6.20 0.08 -15.27
CA GLY A 51 -5.11 -0.25 -16.19
C GLY A 51 -4.43 -1.57 -15.78
N GLU A 52 -3.12 -1.54 -15.66
CA GLU A 52 -2.29 -2.70 -15.29
C GLU A 52 -2.12 -2.87 -13.78
N THR A 53 -2.55 -1.88 -12.98
CA THR A 53 -2.35 -1.86 -11.53
C THR A 53 -3.61 -2.33 -10.80
N ILE A 54 -3.44 -3.27 -9.88
CA ILE A 54 -4.48 -3.67 -8.92
C ILE A 54 -4.32 -2.84 -7.66
N TYR A 55 -5.29 -1.99 -7.36
CA TYR A 55 -5.38 -1.22 -6.13
C TYR A 55 -6.18 -2.04 -5.13
N GLN A 56 -5.62 -2.37 -3.97
CA GLN A 56 -6.32 -3.11 -2.94
C GLN A 56 -6.16 -2.49 -1.56
N LEU A 57 -7.19 -2.68 -0.74
CA LEU A 57 -7.22 -2.38 0.69
C LEU A 57 -7.37 -3.71 1.42
N SER A 58 -6.43 -4.02 2.29
CA SER A 58 -6.41 -5.29 3.05
C SER A 58 -6.74 -5.09 4.52
N ILE A 59 -7.05 -6.20 5.20
CA ILE A 59 -7.60 -6.18 6.56
C ILE A 59 -6.63 -5.72 7.64
N ILE A 60 -5.32 -5.85 7.42
CA ILE A 60 -4.29 -5.41 8.39
C ILE A 60 -3.80 -4.02 7.95
N PRO A 61 -4.16 -2.93 8.64
CA PRO A 61 -3.85 -1.56 8.20
C PRO A 61 -2.40 -1.12 8.48
N LEU A 62 -1.66 -1.87 9.30
CA LEU A 62 -0.27 -1.57 9.67
C LEU A 62 0.72 -2.11 8.64
N GLY A 63 0.61 -1.64 7.41
CA GLY A 63 1.42 -2.16 6.32
C GLY A 63 0.93 -1.82 4.94
N GLY A 64 1.54 -2.48 3.96
CA GLY A 64 1.17 -2.45 2.56
C GLY A 64 2.36 -2.87 1.70
N PHE A 65 2.21 -2.75 0.39
CA PHE A 65 3.31 -2.96 -0.55
C PHE A 65 2.98 -2.48 -1.95
N VAL A 66 4.04 -2.17 -2.71
CA VAL A 66 3.99 -1.94 -4.15
C VAL A 66 4.71 -3.08 -4.84
N ARG A 67 4.00 -3.89 -5.63
CA ARG A 67 4.60 -4.94 -6.44
C ARG A 67 4.87 -4.41 -7.83
N MET A 68 6.13 -4.42 -8.21
CA MET A 68 6.59 -3.95 -9.52
C MET A 68 6.63 -5.12 -10.52
N LEU A 69 6.54 -4.79 -11.80
CA LEU A 69 6.59 -5.76 -12.88
C LEU A 69 8.02 -6.32 -12.96
N GLY A 70 8.17 -7.62 -12.70
CA GLY A 70 9.47 -8.27 -12.54
C GLY A 70 9.84 -8.66 -11.11
N ASP A 71 9.07 -8.24 -10.10
CA ASP A 71 9.22 -8.78 -8.74
C ASP A 71 8.94 -10.28 -8.75
N MET A 72 9.93 -11.06 -8.32
CA MET A 72 9.81 -12.50 -8.12
C MET A 72 8.99 -12.78 -6.84
N PRO A 73 8.17 -13.84 -6.83
CA PRO A 73 7.40 -14.23 -5.65
C PRO A 73 8.26 -14.74 -4.49
#